data_AF-S7VQ22-F1
#
_entry.id   AF-S7VQ22-F1
#
_cell.length_a   1.000
_cell.length_b   1.000
_cell.length_c   1.000
_cell.angle_alpha   90.00
_cell.angle_beta   90.00
_cell.angle_gamma   90.00
#
_symmetry.space_group_name_H-M   'P 1'
#
loop_
_entity.id
_entity.type
_entity.pdbx_description
1 polymer ?
#
loop_
_entity_poly.entity_id
_entity_poly.type
_entity_poly.pdbx_seq_one_letter_code
_entity_poly.pdbx_strand_id
1 'polypeptide(L)'
;MLSIGVLVLPLAQVQSQADYKPLSELASDNISLYTLDGLSPEAIYNYGKKIPSIKTEEGIELPKEKEFRLLTSTTNPENIDELAKLYTIEFMATYDLNFSDRGHKSRLVNQLYKLTLK
;
A
#
# COMPACT_ATOMS: atom_id res chain seq x y z
N MET A 1 39.18 -12.89 -20.44
CA MET A 1 38.34 -13.66 -19.50
C MET A 1 37.15 -12.81 -19.14
N LEU A 2 35.94 -13.28 -19.43
CA LEU A 2 34.69 -12.53 -19.26
C LEU A 2 34.14 -12.84 -17.86
N SER A 3 34.17 -11.86 -16.95
CA SER A 3 33.53 -12.00 -15.64
C SER A 3 32.17 -11.31 -15.66
N ILE A 4 31.11 -12.11 -15.81
CA ILE A 4 29.74 -11.66 -15.52
C ILE A 4 29.55 -11.81 -14.01
N GLY A 5 29.77 -10.72 -13.28
CA GLY A 5 29.42 -10.66 -11.86
C GLY A 5 27.98 -10.18 -11.71
N VAL A 6 27.02 -11.11 -11.65
CA VAL A 6 25.67 -10.77 -11.20
C VAL A 6 25.71 -10.73 -9.67
N LEU A 7 25.86 -9.51 -9.12
CA LEU A 7 25.62 -9.24 -7.70
C LEU A 7 24.11 -9.28 -7.45
N VAL A 8 23.56 -10.48 -7.26
CA VAL A 8 22.24 -10.63 -6.64
C VAL A 8 22.45 -10.38 -5.14
N LEU A 9 22.34 -9.13 -4.70
CA LEU A 9 22.34 -8.79 -3.29
C LEU A 9 21.10 -9.45 -2.64
N PRO A 10 21.26 -10.33 -1.64
CA PRO A 10 20.12 -10.77 -0.85
C PRO A 10 19.76 -9.60 0.08
N LEU A 11 18.88 -8.72 -0.38
CA LEU A 11 18.26 -7.66 0.44
C LEU A 11 17.35 -8.23 1.55
N ALA A 12 17.34 -9.55 1.77
CA ALA A 12 16.41 -10.23 2.64
C ALA A 12 16.68 -10.04 4.14
N GLN A 13 17.77 -9.38 4.54
CA GLN A 13 18.10 -9.19 5.95
C GLN A 13 18.64 -7.78 6.18
N VAL A 14 17.79 -6.84 6.62
CA VAL A 14 18.00 -5.89 7.75
C VAL A 14 16.70 -5.07 7.87
N GLN A 15 15.60 -5.67 8.31
CA GLN A 15 14.48 -4.90 8.85
C GLN A 15 14.21 -5.45 10.26
N SER A 16 14.72 -4.73 11.25
CA SER A 16 14.82 -5.17 12.66
C SER A 16 13.51 -5.02 13.44
N GLN A 17 12.43 -4.59 12.79
CA GLN A 17 11.16 -4.30 13.44
C GLN A 17 10.35 -5.60 13.56
N ALA A 18 10.02 -6.00 14.79
CA ALA A 18 9.34 -7.26 15.07
C ALA A 18 7.96 -7.37 14.39
N ASP A 19 7.30 -6.24 14.15
CA ASP A 19 5.98 -6.14 13.55
C ASP A 19 6.01 -5.72 12.06
N TYR A 20 7.17 -5.84 11.41
CA TYR A 20 7.30 -5.51 9.99
C TYR A 20 6.42 -6.43 9.12
N LYS A 21 5.60 -5.81 8.26
CA LYS A 21 4.77 -6.49 7.26
C LYS A 21 5.12 -5.97 5.87
N PRO A 22 5.59 -6.82 4.94
CA PRO A 22 5.87 -6.38 3.58
C PRO A 22 4.57 -6.24 2.77
N LEU A 23 4.44 -5.16 2.01
CA LEU A 23 3.33 -4.94 1.09
C LEU A 23 3.27 -5.99 -0.03
N SER A 24 4.40 -6.63 -0.38
CA SER A 24 4.43 -7.70 -1.39
C SER A 24 3.48 -8.88 -1.10
N GLU A 25 3.11 -9.11 0.16
CA GLU A 25 2.10 -10.10 0.54
C GLU A 25 0.74 -9.79 -0.11
N LEU A 26 0.38 -8.51 -0.22
CA LEU A 26 -0.88 -8.07 -0.83
C LEU A 26 -0.92 -8.34 -2.34
N ALA A 27 0.24 -8.42 -3.00
CA ALA A 27 0.31 -8.69 -4.43
C ALA A 27 -0.01 -10.16 -4.78
N SER A 28 -0.01 -11.04 -3.77
CA SER A 28 -0.34 -12.46 -3.92
C SER A 28 -1.83 -12.74 -3.71
N ASP A 29 -2.59 -11.76 -3.21
CA ASP A 29 -4.02 -11.90 -2.99
C ASP A 29 -4.81 -11.68 -4.28
N ASN A 30 -5.90 -12.42 -4.46
CA ASN A 30 -6.81 -12.30 -5.62
C ASN A 30 -7.78 -11.10 -5.52
N ILE A 31 -7.60 -10.22 -4.53
CA ILE A 31 -8.46 -9.05 -4.32
C ILE A 31 -7.75 -7.82 -4.89
N SER A 32 -8.43 -7.08 -5.75
CA SER A 32 -7.89 -5.85 -6.33
C SER A 32 -7.54 -4.83 -5.27
N LEU A 33 -6.33 -4.26 -5.41
CA LEU A 33 -5.78 -3.25 -4.52
C LEU A 33 -5.70 -1.92 -5.24
N TYR A 34 -6.25 -0.89 -4.61
CA TYR A 34 -6.26 0.49 -5.09
C TYR A 34 -5.61 1.43 -4.08
N THR A 35 -5.24 2.64 -4.52
CA THR A 35 -4.79 3.72 -3.64
C THR A 35 -5.68 4.96 -3.78
N LEU A 36 -5.84 5.72 -2.70
CA LEU A 36 -6.58 6.99 -2.70
C LEU A 36 -5.66 8.21 -2.76
N ASP A 37 -4.45 8.06 -2.21
CA ASP A 37 -3.42 9.07 -2.13
C ASP A 37 -2.10 8.60 -2.78
N GLY A 38 -1.15 9.52 -2.88
CA GLY A 38 0.15 9.25 -3.47
C GLY A 38 0.99 8.36 -2.56
N LEU A 39 1.27 7.13 -3.00
CA LEU A 39 2.17 6.22 -2.29
C LEU A 39 3.63 6.68 -2.41
N SER A 40 4.40 6.44 -1.34
CA SER A 40 5.84 6.69 -1.37
C SER A 40 6.55 5.75 -2.36
N PRO A 41 7.68 6.18 -2.97
CA PRO A 41 8.50 5.31 -3.82
C PRO A 41 8.89 4.00 -3.13
N GLU A 42 9.16 4.06 -1.82
CA GLU A 42 9.47 2.91 -0.97
C GLU A 42 8.29 1.93 -0.87
N ALA A 43 7.05 2.42 -0.73
CA ALA A 43 5.86 1.57 -0.73
C ALA A 43 5.60 0.89 -2.08
N ILE A 44 5.77 1.64 -3.19
CA ILE A 44 5.64 1.09 -4.54
C ILE A 44 6.70 0.01 -4.78
N TYR A 45 7.95 0.27 -4.38
CA TYR A 45 9.03 -0.68 -4.48
C TYR A 45 8.77 -1.95 -3.66
N ASN A 46 8.29 -1.78 -2.42
CA ASN A 46 8.01 -2.90 -1.54
C ASN A 46 6.83 -3.77 -2.00
N TYR A 47 5.80 -3.17 -2.63
CA TYR A 47 4.71 -3.90 -3.27
C TYR A 47 5.15 -4.61 -4.56
N GLY A 48 6.11 -4.03 -5.29
CA GLY A 48 6.74 -4.65 -6.47
C GLY A 48 5.97 -4.49 -7.78
N LYS A 49 4.81 -3.81 -7.78
CA LYS A 49 4.00 -3.51 -8.98
C LYS A 49 3.42 -2.09 -8.89
N LYS A 50 2.85 -1.59 -9.98
CA LYS A 50 2.09 -0.34 -9.95
C LYS A 50 0.72 -0.58 -9.29
N ILE A 51 0.39 0.21 -8.26
CA ILE A 51 -0.94 0.21 -7.64
C ILE A 51 -1.80 1.27 -8.34
N PRO A 52 -2.97 0.91 -8.91
CA PRO A 52 -3.87 1.89 -9.53
C PRO A 52 -4.47 2.84 -8.48
N SER A 53 -4.54 4.13 -8.82
CA SER A 53 -5.23 5.14 -8.01
C SER A 53 -6.70 5.21 -8.40
N ILE A 54 -7.59 5.29 -7.41
CA ILE A 54 -9.02 5.62 -7.64
C ILE A 54 -9.27 7.14 -7.63
N LYS A 55 -8.31 7.94 -7.18
CA LYS A 55 -8.37 9.41 -7.28
C LYS A 55 -7.75 9.84 -8.61
N THR A 56 -8.52 10.57 -9.41
CA THR A 56 -8.13 11.20 -10.67
C THR A 56 -8.28 12.73 -10.58
N GLU A 57 -7.85 13.46 -11.60
CA GLU A 57 -8.01 14.93 -11.65
C GLU A 57 -9.49 15.35 -11.69
N GLU A 58 -10.37 14.46 -12.19
CA GLU A 58 -11.81 14.70 -12.34
C GLU A 58 -12.63 14.26 -11.11
N GLY A 59 -12.01 13.56 -10.15
CA GLY A 59 -12.68 13.12 -8.92
C GLY A 59 -12.26 11.72 -8.47
N ILE A 60 -13.23 10.93 -8.01
CA ILE A 60 -13.02 9.52 -7.64
C ILE A 60 -13.65 8.61 -8.68
N GLU A 61 -12.82 7.80 -9.33
CA GLU A 61 -13.25 6.71 -10.20
C GLU A 61 -13.39 5.42 -9.39
N LEU A 62 -14.63 4.98 -9.21
CA LEU A 62 -14.91 3.77 -8.44
C LEU A 62 -14.63 2.50 -9.27
N PRO A 63 -14.00 1.48 -8.67
CA PRO A 63 -13.87 0.17 -9.29
C PRO A 63 -15.23 -0.44 -9.64
N LYS A 64 -15.27 -1.32 -10.64
CA LYS A 64 -16.48 -2.08 -10.99
C LYS A 64 -16.78 -3.21 -9.99
N GLU A 65 -15.81 -3.54 -9.14
CA GLU A 65 -15.86 -4.64 -8.20
C GLU A 65 -16.69 -4.26 -6.98
N LYS A 66 -17.45 -5.22 -6.44
CA LYS A 66 -18.24 -5.00 -5.21
C LYS A 66 -17.39 -4.96 -3.95
N GLU A 67 -16.24 -5.61 -4.00
CA GLU A 67 -15.30 -5.72 -2.90
C GLU A 67 -13.89 -5.47 -3.44
N PHE A 68 -13.17 -4.54 -2.82
CA PHE A 68 -11.78 -4.24 -3.14
C PHE A 68 -11.03 -3.77 -1.89
N ARG A 69 -9.70 -3.73 -1.99
CA ARG A 69 -8.84 -3.20 -0.94
C ARG A 69 -8.35 -1.81 -1.31
N LEU A 70 -8.24 -0.96 -0.30
CA LEU A 70 -7.71 0.39 -0.42
C LEU A 70 -6.50 0.55 0.48
N LEU A 71 -5.36 0.88 -0.11
CA LEU A 71 -4.15 1.26 0.60
C LEU A 71 -4.08 2.78 0.68
N THR A 72 -3.78 3.30 1.86
CA THR A 72 -3.68 4.74 2.08
C THR A 72 -2.35 5.06 2.77
N SER A 73 -1.64 6.10 2.32
CA SER A 73 -0.40 6.56 2.96
C SER A 73 -0.65 7.54 4.11
N THR A 74 -1.89 8.01 4.22
CA THR A 74 -2.36 8.96 5.23
C THR A 74 -3.46 8.33 6.08
N THR A 75 -3.50 8.72 7.35
CA THR A 75 -4.45 8.22 8.36
C THR A 75 -5.87 8.72 8.14
N ASN A 76 -6.03 9.82 7.38
CA ASN A 76 -7.33 10.36 6.99
C ASN A 76 -7.23 10.91 5.56
N PRO A 77 -7.24 10.02 4.55
CA PRO A 77 -7.08 10.44 3.18
C PRO A 77 -8.31 11.24 2.75
N GLU A 78 -8.07 12.29 1.97
CA GLU A 78 -9.13 13.12 1.41
C GLU A 78 -10.16 12.27 0.67
N ASN A 79 -11.44 12.59 0.84
CA ASN A 79 -12.59 11.94 0.22
C ASN A 79 -12.93 10.53 0.74
N ILE A 80 -12.30 10.06 1.82
CA ILE A 80 -12.71 8.80 2.46
C ILE A 80 -14.15 8.85 2.99
N ASP A 81 -14.61 10.03 3.43
CA ASP A 81 -15.99 10.24 3.87
C ASP A 81 -17.01 10.05 2.74
N GLU A 82 -16.62 10.37 1.51
CA GLU A 82 -17.46 10.14 0.33
C GLU A 82 -17.56 8.66 0.00
N LEU A 83 -16.44 7.94 0.11
CA LEU A 83 -16.41 6.48 -0.01
C LEU A 83 -17.25 5.81 1.10
N ALA A 84 -17.20 6.32 2.33
CA ALA A 84 -17.94 5.78 3.46
C ALA A 84 -19.47 5.90 3.32
N LYS A 85 -19.96 6.80 2.45
CA LYS A 85 -21.39 6.88 2.11
C LYS A 85 -21.84 5.66 1.31
N LEU A 86 -21.02 5.23 0.35
CA LEU A 86 -21.34 4.18 -0.62
C LEU A 86 -20.87 2.77 -0.19
N TYR A 87 -19.78 2.70 0.55
CA TYR A 87 -19.13 1.45 0.96
C TYR A 87 -19.10 1.31 2.48
N THR A 88 -19.13 0.06 2.93
CA THR A 88 -18.69 -0.33 4.27
C THR A 88 -17.16 -0.40 4.25
N ILE A 89 -16.51 0.40 5.09
CA ILE A 89 -15.06 0.48 5.20
C ILE A 89 -14.62 -0.25 6.47
N GLU A 90 -13.77 -1.26 6.32
CA GLU A 90 -13.21 -2.05 7.42
C GLU A 90 -11.69 -1.91 7.43
N PHE A 91 -11.12 -1.50 8.57
CA PHE A 91 -9.67 -1.47 8.74
C PHE A 91 -9.12 -2.89 8.89
N MET A 92 -8.12 -3.24 8.08
CA MET A 92 -7.51 -4.57 8.10
C MET A 92 -6.15 -4.58 8.82
N ALA A 93 -5.25 -3.68 8.44
CA ALA A 93 -3.87 -3.70 8.92
C ALA A 93 -3.14 -2.38 8.69
N THR A 94 -2.04 -2.19 9.43
CA THR A 94 -1.05 -1.16 9.18
C THR A 94 0.25 -1.79 8.68
N TYR A 95 0.80 -1.21 7.62
CA TYR A 95 2.06 -1.57 6.98
C TYR A 95 3.05 -0.43 7.21
N ASP A 96 3.88 -0.60 8.23
CA ASP A 96 4.95 0.34 8.53
C ASP A 96 6.25 -0.10 7.83
N LEU A 97 6.68 0.70 6.85
CA LEU A 97 7.89 0.43 6.08
C LEU A 97 9.13 1.13 6.65
N ASN A 98 9.03 1.75 7.83
CA ASN A 98 10.20 2.30 8.49
C ASN A 98 11.17 1.17 8.88
N PHE A 99 12.47 1.45 8.76
CA PHE A 99 13.53 0.50 9.16
C PHE A 99 13.90 0.63 10.64
N SER A 100 13.60 1.78 11.25
CA SER A 100 13.90 2.07 12.65
C SER A 100 13.02 3.20 13.20
N ASP A 101 12.86 3.24 14.52
CA ASP A 101 12.13 4.32 15.21
C ASP A 101 12.85 5.66 15.16
N ARG A 102 14.17 5.66 14.95
CA ARG A 102 14.96 6.88 14.79
C ARG A 102 14.71 7.47 13.40
N GLY A 103 14.09 8.66 13.35
CA GLY A 103 13.74 9.32 12.09
C GLY A 103 12.52 8.71 11.40
N HIS A 104 11.61 8.13 12.19
CA HIS A 104 10.34 7.55 11.72
C HIS A 104 9.56 8.54 10.85
N LYS A 105 9.18 8.10 9.64
CA LYS A 105 8.50 8.91 8.65
C LYS A 105 7.06 8.43 8.51
N SER A 106 6.11 9.32 8.81
CA SER A 106 4.68 9.01 8.70
C SER A 106 4.26 8.61 7.28
N ARG A 107 4.89 9.18 6.24
CA ARG A 107 4.64 8.81 4.82
C ARG A 107 4.98 7.36 4.45
N LEU A 108 5.70 6.64 5.32
CA LEU A 108 6.07 5.24 5.13
C LEU A 108 5.14 4.29 5.89
N VAL A 109 4.19 4.84 6.65
CA VAL A 109 3.14 4.09 7.33
C VAL A 109 1.92 4.07 6.40
N ASN A 110 1.49 2.88 6.03
CA ASN A 110 0.35 2.70 5.14
C ASN A 110 -0.76 1.94 5.87
N GLN A 111 -2.00 2.29 5.63
CA GLN A 111 -3.15 1.60 6.20
C GLN A 111 -3.93 0.89 5.11
N LEU A 112 -4.31 -0.35 5.39
CA LEU A 112 -5.08 -1.18 4.50
C LEU A 112 -6.52 -1.24 5.00
N TYR A 113 -7.44 -0.93 4.09
CA TYR A 113 -8.87 -1.02 4.30
C TYR A 113 -9.49 -2.00 3.32
N LYS A 114 -10.54 -2.68 3.74
CA LYS A 114 -11.45 -3.43 2.90
C LYS A 114 -12.71 -2.61 2.67
N LEU A 115 -13.06 -2.40 1.41
CA LEU A 115 -14.27 -1.69 1.01
C LEU A 115 -15.25 -2.68 0.41
N THR A 116 -16.47 -2.69 0.93
CA THR A 116 -17.56 -3.55 0.43
C THR A 116 -18.78 -2.68 0.14
N LEU A 117 -19.32 -2.78 -1.07
CA LEU A 117 -20.50 -2.00 -1.48
C LEU A 117 -21.70 -2.31 -0.56
N LYS A 118 -22.43 -1.27 -0.13
CA LYS A 118 -23.62 -1.41 0.72
C LYS A 118 -24.83 -1.98 -0.02
#